data_AF-A0A3C1T327-F1
#
_entry.id   AF-A0A3C1T327-F1
#
_cell.length_a   1.000
_cell.length_b   1.000
_cell.length_c   1.000
_cell.angle_alpha   90.00
_cell.angle_beta   90.00
_cell.angle_gamma   90.00
#
_symmetry.space_group_name_H-M   'P 1'
#
loop_
_entity.id
_entity.type
_entity.pdbx_description
1 polymer ?
#
loop_
_entity_poly.entity_id
_entity_poly.type
_entity_poly.pdbx_seq_one_letter_code
_entity_poly.pdbx_strand_id
1 'polypeptide(L)'
;MNNMKRFLLKSKSLAVTLIILNLLLANTASAKSTTWTPTTGGLWTTAGNWSNGVPAANDDVIINSNQSAAITAVPSLTLASLTISGNANLVPAASGNVLTVTGSFSVSAGVTFSLGTSGTFRFGLTLNSAC
;
A
#
# COMPACT_ATOMS: atom_id res chain seq x y z
N MET A 1 -30.24 1.09 48.21
CA MET A 1 -28.82 0.74 47.92
C MET A 1 -28.63 -0.33 46.83
N ASN A 2 -29.59 -1.23 46.56
CA ASN A 2 -29.43 -2.32 45.56
C ASN A 2 -29.53 -1.89 44.08
N ASN A 3 -30.28 -0.83 43.77
CA ASN A 3 -30.47 -0.38 42.37
C ASN A 3 -29.21 0.30 41.78
N MET A 4 -28.43 1.00 42.61
CA MET A 4 -27.21 1.69 42.19
C MET A 4 -26.09 0.70 41.82
N LYS A 5 -25.97 -0.41 42.57
CA LYS A 5 -25.04 -1.51 42.25
C LYS A 5 -25.41 -2.20 40.93
N ARG A 6 -26.70 -2.39 40.64
CA ARG A 6 -27.19 -2.96 39.36
C ARG A 6 -26.93 -2.04 38.17
N PHE A 7 -27.05 -0.73 38.33
CA PHE A 7 -26.72 0.25 37.28
C PHE A 7 -25.21 0.23 36.95
N LEU A 8 -24.36 0.21 37.97
CA LEU A 8 -22.90 0.14 37.81
C LEU A 8 -22.42 -1.19 37.20
N LEU A 9 -23.09 -2.32 37.48
CA LEU A 9 -22.77 -3.60 36.81
C LEU A 9 -23.14 -3.57 35.31
N LYS A 10 -24.27 -2.97 34.94
CA LYS A 10 -24.71 -2.86 33.53
C LYS A 10 -23.80 -1.94 32.71
N SER A 11 -23.33 -0.82 33.28
CA SER A 11 -22.42 0.09 32.56
C SER A 11 -21.05 -0.52 32.30
N LYS A 12 -20.52 -1.31 33.24
CA LYS A 12 -19.27 -2.08 33.07
C LYS A 12 -19.39 -3.12 31.96
N SER A 13 -20.51 -3.85 31.91
CA SER A 13 -20.76 -4.84 30.84
C SER A 13 -20.86 -4.17 29.47
N LEU A 14 -21.50 -3.01 29.36
CA LEU A 14 -21.62 -2.27 28.10
C LEU A 14 -20.26 -1.76 27.61
N ALA A 15 -19.43 -1.23 28.52
CA ALA A 15 -18.08 -0.76 28.20
C ALA A 15 -17.17 -1.90 27.71
N VAL A 16 -17.24 -3.08 28.34
CA VAL A 16 -16.48 -4.26 27.91
C VAL A 16 -16.91 -4.72 26.52
N THR A 17 -18.21 -4.78 26.24
CA THR A 17 -18.71 -5.12 24.89
C THR A 17 -18.25 -4.13 23.83
N LEU A 18 -18.25 -2.82 24.15
CA LEU A 18 -17.79 -1.79 23.24
C LEU A 18 -16.28 -1.90 22.95
N ILE A 19 -15.46 -2.23 23.96
CA ILE A 19 -14.02 -2.46 23.79
C ILE A 19 -13.76 -3.69 22.91
N ILE A 20 -14.47 -4.79 23.13
CA ILE A 20 -14.34 -6.01 22.33
C ILE A 20 -14.74 -5.74 20.87
N LEU A 21 -15.82 -4.98 20.64
CA LEU A 21 -16.25 -4.61 19.30
C LEU A 21 -15.21 -3.75 18.56
N ASN A 22 -14.56 -2.81 19.25
CA ASN A 22 -13.48 -2.00 18.66
C ASN A 22 -12.22 -2.83 18.36
N LEU A 23 -11.90 -3.84 19.19
CA LEU A 23 -10.80 -4.76 18.94
C LEU A 23 -11.05 -5.67 17.72
N LEU A 24 -12.31 -6.05 17.47
CA LEU A 24 -12.70 -6.84 16.30
C LEU A 24 -12.72 -6.05 14.98
N LEU A 25 -12.76 -4.71 15.06
CA LEU A 25 -12.69 -3.80 13.91
C LEU A 25 -11.27 -3.34 13.60
N ALA A 26 -10.28 -3.78 14.37
CA ALA A 26 -8.88 -3.52 14.08
C ALA A 26 -8.47 -4.29 12.80
N ASN A 27 -8.42 -3.58 11.68
CA ASN A 27 -7.86 -4.10 10.44
C ASN A 27 -6.38 -4.42 10.70
N THR A 28 -6.06 -5.71 10.81
CA THR A 28 -4.68 -6.17 10.86
C THR A 28 -4.09 -6.01 9.45
N ALA A 29 -3.18 -5.04 9.29
CA ALA A 29 -2.39 -4.93 8.07
C ALA A 29 -1.36 -6.08 8.06
N SER A 30 -1.74 -7.21 7.47
CA SER A 30 -0.79 -8.26 7.13
C SER A 30 0.00 -7.83 5.90
N ALA A 31 1.32 -7.96 5.95
CA ALA A 31 2.15 -7.90 4.75
C ALA A 31 1.61 -8.91 3.73
N LYS A 32 1.37 -8.47 2.50
CA LYS A 32 0.87 -9.30 1.42
C LYS A 32 1.64 -9.04 0.14
N SER A 33 1.57 -10.00 -0.78
CA SER A 33 1.96 -9.81 -2.16
C SER A 33 0.76 -9.43 -3.02
N THR A 34 0.92 -8.40 -3.84
CA THR A 34 -0.12 -7.90 -4.75
C THR A 34 0.49 -7.49 -6.10
N THR A 35 -0.19 -7.88 -7.18
CA THR A 35 0.29 -7.70 -8.55
C THR A 35 -0.58 -6.70 -9.29
N TRP A 36 0.04 -5.77 -10.02
CA TRP A 36 -0.63 -4.85 -10.93
C TRP A 36 -1.23 -5.63 -12.11
N THR A 37 -2.54 -5.54 -12.31
CA THR A 37 -3.26 -6.32 -13.32
C THR A 37 -3.47 -5.62 -14.67
N PRO A 38 -3.61 -4.27 -14.76
CA PRO A 38 -3.74 -3.59 -16.05
C PRO A 38 -2.48 -3.67 -16.91
N THR A 39 -2.64 -3.45 -18.22
CA THR A 39 -1.55 -3.24 -19.19
C THR A 39 -1.53 -1.84 -19.77
N THR A 40 -2.53 -1.02 -19.42
CA THR A 40 -2.75 0.31 -20.02
C THR A 40 -2.47 1.44 -19.03
N GLY A 41 -1.65 1.20 -18.01
CA GLY A 41 -1.48 2.12 -16.88
C GLY A 41 -2.73 2.18 -15.99
N GLY A 42 -2.91 3.31 -15.28
CA GLY A 42 -4.07 3.54 -14.42
C GLY A 42 -3.70 4.08 -13.04
N LEU A 43 -4.71 4.32 -12.19
CA LEU A 43 -4.51 4.86 -10.84
C LEU A 43 -4.03 3.77 -9.88
N TRP A 44 -2.91 4.01 -9.20
CA TRP A 44 -2.36 3.13 -8.15
C TRP A 44 -3.38 2.86 -7.05
N THR A 45 -4.21 3.85 -6.71
CA THR A 45 -5.17 3.78 -5.60
C THR A 45 -6.45 3.00 -5.92
N THR A 46 -6.66 2.58 -7.17
CA THR A 46 -7.83 1.79 -7.56
C THR A 46 -7.63 0.33 -7.18
N ALA A 47 -8.40 -0.16 -6.20
CA ALA A 47 -8.29 -1.54 -5.69
C ALA A 47 -8.43 -2.62 -6.78
N GLY A 48 -9.27 -2.41 -7.79
CA GLY A 48 -9.46 -3.35 -8.90
C GLY A 48 -8.25 -3.51 -9.83
N ASN A 49 -7.26 -2.62 -9.76
CA ASN A 49 -6.02 -2.73 -10.52
C ASN A 49 -4.99 -3.67 -9.87
N TRP A 50 -5.31 -4.21 -8.69
CA TRP A 50 -4.41 -5.03 -7.89
C TRP A 50 -5.02 -6.39 -7.59
N SER A 51 -4.25 -7.45 -7.78
CA SER A 51 -4.73 -8.83 -7.59
C SER A 51 -5.14 -9.14 -6.14
N ASN A 52 -4.58 -8.42 -5.16
CA ASN A 52 -4.84 -8.61 -3.75
C ASN A 52 -5.11 -7.26 -3.04
N GLY A 53 -5.77 -6.33 -3.75
CA GLY A 53 -6.05 -4.98 -3.27
C GLY A 53 -4.84 -4.06 -3.25
N VAL A 54 -5.08 -2.78 -2.97
CA VAL A 54 -4.06 -1.72 -3.01
C VAL A 54 -2.90 -2.06 -2.06
N PRO A 55 -1.63 -1.88 -2.49
CA PRO A 55 -0.47 -2.02 -1.63
C PRO A 55 -0.53 -1.06 -0.44
N ALA A 56 -0.26 -1.59 0.74
CA ALA A 56 -0.04 -0.87 1.98
C ALA A 56 1.44 -0.98 2.39
N ALA A 57 1.76 -0.46 3.58
CA ALA A 57 3.13 -0.49 4.08
C ALA A 57 3.61 -1.93 4.31
N ASN A 58 4.85 -2.21 3.94
CA ASN A 58 5.51 -3.52 4.03
C ASN A 58 4.92 -4.60 3.11
N ASP A 59 4.13 -4.23 2.11
CA ASP A 59 3.68 -5.18 1.09
C ASP A 59 4.75 -5.45 0.02
N ASP A 60 4.61 -6.60 -0.64
CA ASP A 60 5.35 -6.96 -1.83
C ASP A 60 4.56 -6.51 -3.07
N VAL A 61 5.17 -5.66 -3.89
CA VAL A 61 4.55 -5.15 -5.11
C VAL A 61 5.19 -5.77 -6.34
N ILE A 62 4.33 -6.27 -7.23
CA ILE A 62 4.76 -6.88 -8.50
C ILE A 62 4.10 -6.13 -9.66
N ILE A 63 4.92 -5.69 -10.62
CA ILE A 63 4.47 -5.15 -11.90
C ILE A 63 5.05 -6.05 -12.98
N ASN A 64 4.25 -6.99 -13.49
CA ASN A 64 4.70 -8.09 -14.35
C ASN A 64 4.24 -8.01 -15.81
N SER A 65 3.61 -6.91 -16.19
CA SER A 65 3.12 -6.69 -17.55
C SER A 65 3.60 -5.34 -18.07
N ASN A 66 3.87 -5.29 -19.38
CA ASN A 66 4.23 -4.05 -20.05
C ASN A 66 3.07 -3.06 -19.98
N GLN A 67 3.38 -1.84 -19.56
CA GLN A 67 2.41 -0.75 -19.46
C GLN A 67 2.52 0.15 -20.69
N SER A 68 1.41 0.32 -21.41
CA SER A 68 1.33 1.28 -22.52
C SER A 68 1.17 2.73 -22.07
N ALA A 69 0.87 2.96 -20.79
CA ALA A 69 0.78 4.28 -20.16
C ALA A 69 1.27 4.22 -18.70
N ALA A 70 1.41 5.39 -18.07
CA ALA A 70 1.88 5.47 -16.69
C ALA A 70 0.88 4.91 -15.68
N ILE A 71 1.41 4.31 -14.61
CA ILE A 71 0.68 4.06 -13.38
C ILE A 71 0.79 5.33 -12.54
N THR A 72 -0.33 6.00 -12.30
CA THR A 72 -0.38 7.35 -11.72
C THR A 72 -0.91 7.34 -10.29
N ALA A 73 -0.80 8.49 -9.63
CA ALA A 73 -1.23 8.67 -8.25
C ALA A 73 -0.53 7.74 -7.24
N VAL A 74 0.76 7.44 -7.47
CA VAL A 74 1.54 6.64 -6.52
C VAL A 74 1.79 7.45 -5.24
N PRO A 75 1.33 6.99 -4.07
CA PRO A 75 1.52 7.69 -2.80
C PRO A 75 2.97 7.55 -2.30
N SER A 76 3.34 8.35 -1.31
CA SER A 76 4.50 8.01 -0.49
C SER A 76 4.21 6.74 0.28
N LEU A 77 5.06 5.72 0.13
CA LEU A 77 4.81 4.39 0.69
C LEU A 77 6.14 3.66 0.94
N THR A 78 6.17 2.85 1.99
CA THR A 78 7.29 1.94 2.27
C THR A 78 6.86 0.51 1.94
N LEU A 79 7.50 -0.11 0.96
CA LEU A 79 7.25 -1.47 0.49
C LEU A 79 8.31 -2.42 1.05
N ALA A 80 7.92 -3.68 1.30
CA ALA A 80 8.88 -4.74 1.59
C ALA A 80 9.66 -5.10 0.34
N SER A 81 8.98 -5.21 -0.81
CA SER A 81 9.65 -5.40 -2.09
C SER A 81 8.95 -4.72 -3.26
N LEU A 82 9.72 -4.46 -4.31
CA LEU A 82 9.22 -3.99 -5.60
C LEU A 82 9.89 -4.79 -6.71
N THR A 83 9.09 -5.55 -7.45
CA THR A 83 9.52 -6.39 -8.57
C THR A 83 8.93 -5.88 -9.87
N ILE A 84 9.79 -5.50 -10.82
CA ILE A 84 9.41 -5.00 -12.14
C ILE A 84 9.87 -6.02 -13.20
N SER A 85 8.92 -6.67 -13.87
CA SER A 85 9.18 -7.60 -14.98
C SER A 85 8.48 -7.22 -16.29
N GLY A 86 7.74 -6.10 -16.30
CA GLY A 86 7.27 -5.44 -17.52
C GLY A 86 7.61 -3.95 -17.51
N ASN A 87 7.75 -3.35 -18.70
CA ASN A 87 8.06 -1.91 -18.84
C ASN A 87 7.02 -1.09 -18.08
N ALA A 88 7.47 -0.21 -17.19
CA ALA A 88 6.56 0.54 -16.33
C ALA A 88 7.09 1.95 -16.03
N ASN A 89 6.17 2.91 -16.02
CA ASN A 89 6.41 4.25 -15.50
C ASN A 89 5.49 4.49 -14.30
N LEU A 90 6.07 4.81 -13.14
CA LEU A 90 5.30 5.21 -11.97
C LEU A 90 5.32 6.73 -11.80
N VAL A 91 4.14 7.33 -11.67
CA VAL A 91 3.97 8.77 -11.52
C VAL A 91 3.40 9.08 -10.13
N PRO A 92 4.03 9.97 -9.36
CA PRO A 92 3.61 10.23 -7.99
C PRO A 92 2.27 10.97 -7.95
N ALA A 93 1.54 10.80 -6.85
CA ALA A 93 0.33 11.57 -6.57
C ALA A 93 0.62 13.06 -6.35
N ALA A 94 1.78 13.40 -5.80
CA ALA A 94 2.23 14.78 -5.60
C ALA A 94 3.75 14.88 -5.73
N SER A 95 4.25 16.09 -6.04
CA SER A 95 5.70 16.32 -6.14
C SER A 95 6.33 16.17 -4.76
N GLY A 96 7.44 15.43 -4.69
CA GLY A 96 8.11 15.11 -3.43
C GLY A 96 7.63 13.82 -2.76
N ASN A 97 6.67 13.09 -3.35
CA ASN A 97 6.39 11.74 -2.88
C ASN A 97 7.64 10.86 -2.99
N VAL A 98 7.75 9.89 -2.10
CA VAL A 98 8.88 8.96 -2.03
C VAL A 98 8.37 7.53 -1.91
N LEU A 99 8.81 6.67 -2.82
CA LEU A 99 8.67 5.23 -2.68
C LEU A 99 9.91 4.68 -1.98
N THR A 100 9.73 4.06 -0.82
CA THR A 100 10.82 3.41 -0.08
C THR A 100 10.69 1.91 -0.24
N VAL A 101 11.78 1.22 -0.59
CA VAL A 101 11.85 -0.24 -0.64
C VAL A 101 12.85 -0.69 0.41
N THR A 102 12.40 -1.47 1.40
CA THR A 102 13.21 -1.90 2.54
C THR A 102 13.79 -3.29 2.42
N GLY A 103 13.29 -4.10 1.47
CA GLY A 103 13.82 -5.39 1.12
C GLY A 103 14.29 -5.42 -0.34
N SER A 104 13.72 -6.32 -1.13
CA SER A 104 14.18 -6.55 -2.50
C SER A 104 13.64 -5.51 -3.48
N PHE A 105 14.53 -4.88 -4.24
CA PHE A 105 14.19 -4.12 -5.45
C PHE A 105 14.77 -4.84 -6.66
N SER A 106 13.93 -5.21 -7.62
CA SER A 106 14.37 -5.92 -8.83
C SER A 106 13.71 -5.39 -10.10
N VAL A 107 14.52 -5.27 -11.15
CA VAL A 107 14.08 -4.96 -12.52
C VAL A 107 14.65 -6.04 -13.43
N SER A 108 13.78 -6.71 -14.17
CA SER A 108 14.18 -7.82 -15.06
C SER A 108 15.05 -7.32 -16.23
N ALA A 109 15.93 -8.18 -16.73
CA ALA A 109 16.79 -7.85 -17.87
C ALA A 109 15.94 -7.42 -19.09
N GLY A 110 16.34 -6.33 -19.74
CA GLY A 110 15.63 -5.78 -20.91
C GLY A 110 14.38 -4.97 -20.58
N VAL A 111 14.02 -4.82 -19.30
CA VAL A 111 12.86 -4.03 -18.87
C VAL A 111 13.29 -2.62 -18.46
N THR A 112 12.51 -1.63 -18.88
CA THR A 112 12.68 -0.24 -18.43
C THR A 112 11.72 0.08 -17.30
N PHE A 113 12.26 0.51 -16.17
CA PHE A 113 11.51 1.11 -15.08
C PHE A 113 11.81 2.61 -15.02
N SER A 114 10.78 3.45 -15.06
CA SER A 114 10.91 4.90 -14.92
C SER A 114 10.04 5.45 -13.79
N LEU A 115 10.47 6.59 -13.26
CA LEU A 115 9.82 7.31 -12.17
C LEU A 115 9.55 8.76 -12.61
N GLY A 116 8.32 9.21 -12.43
CA GLY A 116 7.89 10.58 -12.67
C GLY A 116 7.33 10.83 -14.08
N THR A 117 7.10 12.10 -14.36
CA THR A 117 6.68 12.59 -15.69
C THR A 117 7.80 13.42 -16.30
N SER A 118 7.75 13.68 -17.61
CA SER A 118 8.42 14.83 -18.18
C SER A 118 7.81 16.11 -17.57
N GLY A 119 8.42 16.67 -16.52
CA GLY A 119 7.91 17.86 -15.81
C GLY A 119 8.40 18.01 -14.36
N THR A 120 7.68 18.83 -13.57
CA THR A 120 8.08 19.29 -12.21
C THR A 120 7.72 18.33 -11.06
N PHE A 121 7.04 17.22 -11.35
CA PHE A 121 6.69 16.24 -10.33
C PHE A 121 7.89 15.35 -10.01
N ARG A 122 8.64 15.72 -8.96
CA ARG A 122 9.76 14.93 -8.45
C ARG A 122 9.20 13.67 -7.78
N PHE A 123 9.67 12.50 -8.18
CA PHE A 123 9.38 11.24 -7.50
C PHE A 123 10.67 10.66 -6.93
N GLY A 124 10.74 10.51 -5.61
CA GLY A 124 11.89 9.92 -4.94
C GLY A 124 11.79 8.39 -4.89
N LEU A 125 12.95 7.73 -5.00
CA LEU A 125 13.11 6.33 -4.67
C LEU A 125 14.18 6.22 -3.58
N THR A 126 13.82 5.57 -2.47
CA THR A 126 14.76 5.22 -1.40
C THR A 126 14.92 3.71 -1.38
N LEU A 127 16.14 3.23 -1.57
CA LEU A 127 16.50 1.84 -1.34
C LEU A 127 17.15 1.77 0.04
N ASN A 128 16.41 1.27 1.03
CA ASN A 128 16.85 1.19 2.42
C ASN A 128 16.82 -0.27 2.87
N SER A 129 17.64 -1.10 2.23
CA SER A 129 17.81 -2.49 2.64
C SER A 129 18.45 -2.52 4.03
N ALA A 130 17.74 -3.04 5.02
CA ALA A 130 18.39 -3.49 6.26
C ALA A 130 19.27 -4.69 5.89
N CYS A 131 20.59 -4.49 5.94
CA CYS A 131 21.57 -5.56 5.79
C CYS A 131 21.56 -6.52 6.99
#